data_AF-A0A257RUA3-F1
#
_entry.id   AF-A0A257RUA3-F1
#
_cell.length_a   1.000
_cell.length_b   1.000
_cell.length_c   1.000
_cell.angle_alpha   90.00
_cell.angle_beta   90.00
_cell.angle_gamma   90.00
#
_symmetry.space_group_name_H-M   'P 1'
#
loop_
_entity.id
_entity.type
_entity.pdbx_description
1 polymer ?
#
loop_
_entity_poly.entity_id
_entity_poly.type
_entity_poly.pdbx_seq_one_letter_code
_entity_poly.pdbx_strand_id
1 'polypeptide(L)'
;MVRGVVSNGADRISYSGDGAEVPRDLARYIDHTLLRPDATAADIDKLCDEARTFCFAAVCVNPTWVARCAQRLRGSSVQVASVVGFPFGASTTEVKAMEARRAIRDGAREIDMVINVGALKSGDQEFVRRDIEKVTDACREAGALSKVIIEAAFLTD
;
A
#
# COMPACT_ATOMS: atom_id res chain seq x y z
N MET A 1 -0.21 20.39 -25.37
CA MET A 1 -0.56 21.44 -24.39
C MET A 1 0.30 21.35 -23.13
N VAL A 2 0.26 20.27 -22.34
CA VAL A 2 1.00 20.19 -21.06
C VAL A 2 2.53 20.26 -21.23
N ARG A 3 3.11 19.49 -22.16
CA ARG A 3 4.58 19.47 -22.39
C ARG A 3 5.18 20.84 -22.72
N GLY A 4 4.45 21.70 -23.43
CA GLY A 4 4.90 23.05 -23.76
C GLY A 4 4.84 24.02 -22.58
N VAL A 5 3.96 23.78 -21.61
CA VAL A 5 3.84 24.60 -20.40
C VAL A 5 4.95 24.24 -19.40
N VAL A 6 5.28 22.95 -19.28
CA VAL A 6 6.42 22.49 -18.46
C VAL A 6 7.76 22.98 -19.03
N SER A 7 7.95 22.93 -20.35
CA SER A 7 9.17 23.44 -20.99
C SER A 7 9.39 24.94 -20.83
N ASN A 8 8.32 25.70 -20.50
CA ASN A 8 8.37 27.13 -20.23
C ASN A 8 8.53 27.47 -18.73
N GLY A 9 8.93 26.50 -17.90
CA GLY A 9 9.30 26.74 -16.50
C GLY A 9 8.13 26.75 -15.51
N ALA A 10 6.96 26.22 -15.89
CA ALA A 10 5.88 26.03 -14.94
C ALA A 10 6.16 24.84 -14.01
N ASP A 11 6.34 25.11 -12.71
CA ASP A 11 6.55 24.08 -11.68
C ASP A 11 5.26 23.37 -11.26
N ARG A 12 4.08 24.00 -11.48
CA ARG A 12 2.76 23.40 -11.20
C ARG A 12 1.78 23.73 -12.32
N ILE A 13 1.06 22.71 -12.76
CA ILE A 13 -0.04 22.82 -13.71
C ILE A 13 -1.28 22.29 -13.00
N SER A 14 -2.30 23.12 -12.82
CA SER A 14 -3.61 22.71 -12.32
C SER A 14 -4.62 22.60 -13.45
N TYR A 15 -5.51 21.62 -13.35
CA TYR A 15 -6.67 21.48 -14.23
C TYR A 15 -7.85 22.26 -13.63
N SER A 16 -8.48 23.10 -14.44
CA SER A 16 -9.63 23.94 -14.04
C SER A 16 -10.84 23.75 -14.95
N GLY A 17 -10.95 22.61 -15.64
CA GLY A 17 -12.14 22.27 -16.42
C GLY A 17 -13.23 21.65 -15.53
N ASP A 18 -14.43 21.50 -16.09
CA ASP A 18 -15.49 20.70 -15.50
C ASP A 18 -15.05 19.23 -15.52
N GLY A 19 -14.39 18.80 -14.44
CA GLY A 19 -14.00 17.40 -14.26
C GLY A 19 -15.24 16.51 -14.30
N ALA A 20 -15.06 15.26 -14.73
CA ALA A 20 -16.12 14.26 -14.63
C ALA A 20 -16.66 14.22 -13.18
N GLU A 21 -17.97 13.98 -13.02
CA GLU A 21 -18.58 13.88 -11.70
C GLU A 21 -17.82 12.86 -10.83
N VAL A 22 -17.42 13.29 -9.64
CA VAL A 22 -16.77 12.40 -8.67
C VAL A 22 -17.80 11.35 -8.23
N PRO A 23 -17.49 10.04 -8.32
CA PRO A 23 -18.41 9.00 -7.92
C PRO A 23 -18.87 9.17 -6.48
N ARG A 24 -20.17 9.01 -6.22
CA ARG A 24 -20.74 9.15 -4.87
C ARG A 24 -20.24 8.07 -3.90
N ASP A 25 -19.66 7.00 -4.41
CA ASP A 25 -19.09 5.88 -3.68
C ASP A 25 -17.55 5.94 -3.56
N LEU A 26 -16.94 7.10 -3.79
CA LEU A 26 -15.49 7.32 -3.74
C LEU A 26 -14.80 6.71 -2.51
N ALA A 27 -15.45 6.73 -1.34
CA ALA A 27 -14.91 6.15 -0.11
C ALA A 27 -14.45 4.69 -0.29
N ARG A 28 -15.14 3.90 -1.12
CA ARG A 28 -14.83 2.49 -1.39
C ARG A 28 -13.57 2.26 -2.23
N TYR A 29 -12.91 3.33 -2.65
CA TYR A 29 -11.64 3.29 -3.37
C TYR A 29 -10.46 3.79 -2.51
N ILE A 30 -10.71 4.15 -1.25
CA ILE A 30 -9.71 4.77 -0.38
C ILE A 30 -9.17 3.74 0.60
N ASP A 31 -7.84 3.57 0.59
CA ASP A 31 -7.07 2.93 1.65
C ASP A 31 -6.57 4.01 2.62
N HIS A 32 -7.24 4.14 3.77
CA HIS A 32 -6.94 5.19 4.76
C HIS A 32 -5.66 4.84 5.51
N THR A 33 -4.61 5.64 5.29
CA THR A 33 -3.23 5.18 5.51
C THR A 33 -2.55 5.93 6.65
N LEU A 34 -1.87 5.19 7.55
CA LEU A 34 -0.95 5.74 8.54
C LEU A 34 0.30 4.87 8.67
N LEU A 35 1.40 5.32 8.05
CA LEU A 35 2.68 4.60 7.99
C LEU A 35 3.86 5.35 8.65
N ARG A 36 3.59 6.50 9.28
CA ARG A 36 4.64 7.28 9.96
C ARG A 36 5.21 6.48 11.14
N PRO A 37 6.55 6.45 11.35
CA PRO A 37 7.18 5.56 12.33
C PRO A 37 6.87 5.89 13.79
N ASP A 38 6.40 7.11 14.09
CA ASP A 38 6.00 7.60 15.40
C ASP A 38 4.49 7.43 15.69
N ALA A 39 3.73 6.81 14.78
CA ALA A 39 2.30 6.57 14.97
C ALA A 39 2.05 5.78 16.26
N THR A 40 1.19 6.31 17.12
CA THR A 40 0.85 5.70 18.41
C THR A 40 -0.38 4.81 18.30
N ALA A 41 -0.62 4.00 19.34
CA ALA A 41 -1.84 3.19 19.42
C ALA A 41 -3.13 4.03 19.36
N ALA A 42 -3.10 5.26 19.88
CA ALA A 42 -4.24 6.19 19.82
C ALA A 42 -4.47 6.73 18.40
N ASP A 43 -3.40 7.00 17.66
CA ASP A 43 -3.51 7.40 16.25
C ASP A 43 -4.09 6.28 15.39
N ILE A 44 -3.68 5.04 15.64
CA ILE A 44 -4.19 3.85 14.95
C ILE A 44 -5.67 3.59 15.27
N ASP A 45 -6.07 3.81 16.52
CA ASP A 45 -7.48 3.73 16.90
C ASP A 45 -8.32 4.77 16.17
N LYS A 46 -7.84 6.01 16.12
CA LYS A 46 -8.50 7.10 15.40
C LYS A 46 -8.62 6.79 13.91
N LEU A 47 -7.55 6.27 13.29
CA LEU A 47 -7.56 5.83 11.88
C LEU A 47 -8.69 4.80 11.63
N CYS A 48 -8.81 3.81 12.50
CA CYS A 48 -9.86 2.78 12.39
C CYS A 48 -11.27 3.37 12.54
N ASP A 49 -11.45 4.28 13.51
CA ASP A 49 -12.75 4.89 13.79
C ASP A 49 -13.20 5.80 12.63
N GLU A 50 -12.26 6.56 12.03
CA GLU A 50 -12.50 7.33 10.80
C GLU A 50 -12.88 6.41 9.63
N ALA A 51 -12.10 5.34 9.40
CA ALA A 51 -12.37 4.42 8.30
C ALA A 51 -13.72 3.72 8.42
N ARG A 52 -14.14 3.35 9.64
CA ARG A 52 -15.48 2.84 9.91
C ARG A 52 -16.55 3.90 9.65
N THR A 53 -16.34 5.14 10.08
CA THR A 53 -17.31 6.23 9.93
C THR A 53 -17.58 6.56 8.47
N PHE A 54 -16.52 6.59 7.64
CA PHE A 54 -16.62 6.94 6.23
C PHE A 54 -16.79 5.74 5.30
N CYS A 55 -16.82 4.51 5.84
CA CYS A 55 -16.90 3.28 5.06
C CYS A 55 -15.81 3.17 3.98
N PHE A 56 -14.57 3.47 4.35
CA PHE A 56 -13.41 3.31 3.46
C PHE A 56 -13.17 1.84 3.08
N ALA A 57 -12.40 1.62 2.01
CA ALA A 57 -12.08 0.28 1.53
C ALA A 57 -11.26 -0.50 2.55
N ALA A 58 -10.16 0.13 3.00
CA ALA A 58 -9.25 -0.44 3.98
C ALA A 58 -8.63 0.64 4.87
N VAL A 59 -7.97 0.20 5.95
CA VAL A 59 -6.86 0.93 6.57
C VAL A 59 -5.54 0.32 6.12
N CYS A 60 -4.54 1.15 5.83
CA CYS A 60 -3.18 0.68 5.51
C CYS A 60 -2.19 1.11 6.60
N VAL A 61 -1.55 0.12 7.24
CA VAL A 61 -0.70 0.33 8.43
C VAL A 61 0.58 -0.51 8.40
N ASN A 62 1.58 -0.07 9.19
CA ASN A 62 2.78 -0.86 9.43
C ASN A 62 2.43 -2.21 10.09
N PRO A 63 3.18 -3.31 9.83
CA PRO A 63 2.84 -4.66 10.30
C PRO A 63 2.56 -4.78 11.80
N THR A 64 3.25 -4.01 12.63
CA THR A 64 3.08 -4.00 14.10
C THR A 64 1.65 -3.64 14.55
N TRP A 65 0.89 -2.92 13.72
CA TRP A 65 -0.45 -2.43 14.05
C TRP A 65 -1.58 -3.30 13.52
N VAL A 66 -1.28 -4.30 12.69
CA VAL A 66 -2.28 -5.11 11.98
C VAL A 66 -3.27 -5.79 12.95
N ALA A 67 -2.76 -6.45 13.99
CA ALA A 67 -3.60 -7.14 14.97
C ALA A 67 -4.55 -6.17 15.70
N ARG A 68 -4.09 -4.95 15.99
CA ARG A 68 -4.90 -3.91 16.63
C ARG A 68 -6.01 -3.43 15.70
N CYS A 69 -5.68 -3.11 14.45
CA CYS A 69 -6.65 -2.71 13.43
C CYS A 69 -7.69 -3.81 13.20
N ALA A 70 -7.24 -5.06 13.01
CA ALA A 70 -8.11 -6.20 12.81
C ALA A 70 -9.07 -6.40 13.99
N GLN A 71 -8.59 -6.21 15.23
CA GLN A 71 -9.46 -6.25 16.40
C GLN A 71 -10.50 -5.14 16.40
N ARG A 72 -10.09 -3.90 16.15
CA ARG A 72 -10.97 -2.71 16.26
C ARG A 72 -12.01 -2.63 15.14
N LEU A 73 -11.65 -3.11 13.96
CA LEU A 73 -12.50 -3.13 12.77
C LEU A 73 -13.36 -4.41 12.65
N ARG A 74 -13.35 -5.32 13.65
CA ARG A 74 -14.25 -6.48 13.66
C ARG A 74 -15.71 -6.06 13.42
N GLY A 75 -16.38 -6.77 12.50
CA GLY A 75 -17.76 -6.48 12.12
C GLY A 75 -17.95 -5.26 11.20
N SER A 76 -16.88 -4.59 10.80
CA SER A 76 -16.88 -3.56 9.75
C SER A 76 -16.65 -4.17 8.37
N SER A 77 -17.04 -3.46 7.31
CA SER A 77 -16.66 -3.80 5.93
C SER A 77 -15.22 -3.40 5.58
N VAL A 78 -14.63 -2.51 6.37
CA VAL A 78 -13.26 -1.97 6.17
C VAL A 78 -12.23 -3.08 6.33
N GLN A 79 -11.40 -3.31 5.31
CA GLN A 79 -10.32 -4.29 5.36
C GLN A 79 -9.08 -3.74 6.09
N VAL A 80 -8.16 -4.63 6.43
CA VAL A 80 -6.82 -4.25 6.93
C VAL A 80 -5.79 -4.60 5.88
N ALA A 81 -5.12 -3.58 5.37
CA ALA A 81 -3.96 -3.67 4.50
C ALA A 81 -2.68 -3.43 5.32
N SER A 82 -1.59 -4.07 4.92
CA SER A 82 -0.28 -3.83 5.52
C SER A 82 0.83 -3.83 4.49
N VAL A 83 1.86 -3.03 4.75
CA VAL A 83 3.02 -2.92 3.89
C VAL A 83 4.06 -4.00 4.20
N VAL A 84 4.81 -4.44 3.18
CA VAL A 84 5.90 -5.45 3.30
C VAL A 84 7.17 -4.97 2.60
N GLY A 85 8.31 -5.13 3.28
CA GLY A 85 9.60 -4.62 2.81
C GLY A 85 9.63 -3.09 2.69
N PHE A 86 8.70 -2.38 3.33
CA PHE A 86 8.50 -0.94 3.20
C PHE A 86 9.46 -0.14 4.10
N PRO A 87 9.92 1.07 3.67
CA PRO A 87 9.60 1.73 2.40
C PRO A 87 10.53 1.36 1.24
N PHE A 88 11.63 0.64 1.49
CA PHE A 88 12.74 0.58 0.54
C PHE A 88 12.73 -0.62 -0.41
N GLY A 89 12.02 -1.69 -0.08
CA GLY A 89 12.04 -2.95 -0.81
C GLY A 89 13.37 -3.69 -0.76
N ALA A 90 14.35 -3.21 0.02
CA ALA A 90 15.73 -3.70 0.09
C ALA A 90 15.96 -4.77 1.17
N SER A 91 14.94 -5.59 1.45
CA SER A 91 15.04 -6.79 2.30
C SER A 91 15.13 -8.05 1.44
N THR A 92 15.61 -9.15 2.00
CA THR A 92 15.63 -10.44 1.29
C THR A 92 14.22 -10.96 1.04
N THR A 93 14.07 -11.76 -0.02
CA THR A 93 12.78 -12.35 -0.42
C THR A 93 12.15 -13.19 0.69
N GLU A 94 12.95 -13.96 1.42
CA GLU A 94 12.48 -14.80 2.52
C GLU A 94 11.92 -13.96 3.66
N VAL A 95 12.58 -12.83 3.99
CA VAL A 95 12.12 -11.91 5.02
C VAL A 95 10.79 -11.28 4.62
N LYS A 96 10.66 -10.80 3.38
CA LYS A 96 9.39 -10.24 2.87
C LYS A 96 8.26 -11.26 2.91
N ALA A 97 8.52 -12.50 2.49
CA ALA A 97 7.51 -13.56 2.52
C ALA A 97 7.10 -13.93 3.97
N MET A 98 8.04 -13.93 4.91
CA MET A 98 7.74 -14.14 6.33
C MET A 98 6.92 -12.99 6.94
N GLU A 99 7.28 -11.75 6.61
CA GLU A 99 6.58 -10.54 7.03
C GLU A 99 5.12 -10.55 6.51
N ALA A 100 4.93 -10.87 5.23
CA ALA A 100 3.60 -11.02 4.62
C ALA A 100 2.76 -12.08 5.34
N ARG A 101 3.30 -13.29 5.54
CA ARG A 101 2.60 -14.35 6.28
C ARG A 101 2.28 -13.93 7.71
N ARG A 102 3.16 -13.15 8.35
CA ARG A 102 2.91 -12.65 9.70
C ARG A 102 1.77 -11.64 9.73
N ALA A 103 1.79 -10.64 8.86
CA ALA A 103 0.71 -9.65 8.74
C ALA A 103 -0.64 -10.33 8.45
N ILE A 104 -0.67 -11.32 7.55
CA ILE A 104 -1.89 -12.09 7.25
C ILE A 104 -2.42 -12.82 8.49
N ARG A 105 -1.54 -13.51 9.24
CA ARG A 105 -1.91 -14.19 10.50
C ARG A 105 -2.45 -13.21 11.53
N ASP A 106 -1.89 -12.00 11.58
CA ASP A 106 -2.32 -10.95 12.51
C ASP A 106 -3.64 -10.29 12.06
N GLY A 107 -4.11 -10.54 10.83
CA GLY A 107 -5.44 -10.16 10.37
C GLY A 107 -5.49 -9.35 9.07
N ALA A 108 -4.36 -9.08 8.43
CA ALA A 108 -4.35 -8.41 7.13
C ALA A 108 -5.06 -9.24 6.07
N ARG A 109 -5.79 -8.58 5.17
CA ARG A 109 -6.43 -9.18 3.98
C ARG A 109 -5.86 -8.63 2.68
N GLU A 110 -4.88 -7.77 2.80
CA GLU A 110 -4.17 -7.16 1.70
C GLU A 110 -2.73 -6.86 2.11
N ILE A 111 -1.80 -7.10 1.20
CA ILE A 111 -0.37 -6.87 1.37
C ILE A 111 0.16 -5.98 0.25
N ASP A 112 0.76 -4.86 0.65
CA ASP A 112 1.35 -3.85 -0.23
C ASP A 112 2.88 -3.96 -0.16
N MET A 113 3.46 -4.77 -1.02
CA MET A 113 4.91 -4.99 -1.01
C MET A 113 5.66 -3.94 -1.82
N VAL A 114 6.86 -3.56 -1.40
CA VAL A 114 7.78 -2.76 -2.22
C VAL A 114 8.74 -3.67 -2.99
N ILE A 115 8.86 -3.49 -4.31
CA ILE A 115 9.82 -4.26 -5.13
C ILE A 115 11.26 -3.96 -4.71
N ASN A 116 12.17 -4.88 -4.99
CA ASN A 116 13.60 -4.55 -4.90
C ASN A 116 14.02 -3.65 -6.08
N VAL A 117 13.95 -2.33 -5.87
CA VAL A 117 14.32 -1.32 -6.87
C VAL A 117 15.77 -1.46 -7.31
N GLY A 118 16.69 -1.80 -6.40
CA GLY A 118 18.10 -2.02 -6.70
C GLY A 118 18.30 -3.15 -7.72
N ALA A 119 17.68 -4.30 -7.47
CA ALA A 119 17.72 -5.45 -8.38
C ALA A 119 17.16 -5.11 -9.77
N LEU A 120 16.01 -4.41 -9.82
CA LEU A 120 15.42 -3.99 -11.09
C LEU A 120 16.36 -3.07 -11.89
N LYS A 121 16.96 -2.08 -11.23
CA LYS A 121 17.91 -1.14 -11.87
C LYS A 121 19.23 -1.80 -12.27
N SER A 122 19.58 -2.92 -11.65
CA SER A 122 20.71 -3.77 -12.06
C SER A 122 20.37 -4.73 -13.21
N GLY A 123 19.13 -4.72 -13.71
CA GLY A 123 18.68 -5.62 -14.77
C GLY A 123 18.35 -7.05 -14.29
N ASP A 124 18.36 -7.29 -12.99
CA ASP A 124 18.05 -8.60 -12.40
C ASP A 124 16.53 -8.80 -12.25
N GLN A 125 15.87 -8.94 -13.39
CA GLN A 125 14.42 -9.12 -13.47
C GLN A 125 13.97 -10.46 -12.87
N GLU A 126 14.82 -11.49 -12.93
CA GLU A 126 14.50 -12.81 -12.35
C GLU A 126 14.48 -12.76 -10.83
N PHE A 127 15.40 -12.02 -10.20
CA PHE A 127 15.31 -11.73 -8.77
C PHE A 127 14.00 -11.01 -8.43
N VAL A 128 13.65 -9.94 -9.15
CA VAL A 128 12.43 -9.17 -8.89
C VAL A 128 11.18 -10.05 -9.05
N ARG A 129 11.13 -10.88 -10.11
CA ARG A 129 10.04 -11.82 -10.35
C ARG A 129 9.87 -12.80 -9.19
N ARG A 130 10.96 -13.44 -8.75
CA ARG A 130 10.95 -14.36 -7.60
C ARG A 130 10.58 -13.68 -6.29
N ASP A 131 11.05 -12.44 -6.09
CA ASP A 131 10.75 -11.65 -4.90
C ASP A 131 9.25 -11.38 -4.78
N ILE A 132 8.62 -10.96 -5.87
CA ILE A 132 7.16 -10.76 -5.95
C ILE A 132 6.44 -12.09 -5.78
N GLU A 133 6.85 -13.13 -6.51
CA GLU A 133 6.20 -14.44 -6.48
C GLU A 133 6.10 -15.00 -5.05
N LYS A 134 7.16 -14.91 -4.25
CA LYS A 134 7.15 -15.43 -2.87
C LYS A 134 6.20 -14.68 -1.93
N VAL A 135 6.02 -13.37 -2.12
CA VAL A 135 5.04 -12.60 -1.34
C VAL A 135 3.63 -12.89 -1.84
N THR A 136 3.42 -12.96 -3.15
CA THR A 136 2.11 -13.29 -3.73
C THR A 136 1.68 -14.71 -3.36
N ASP A 137 2.59 -15.68 -3.29
CA ASP A 137 2.31 -17.05 -2.83
C ASP A 137 1.79 -17.04 -1.39
N ALA A 138 2.44 -16.31 -0.48
CA ALA A 138 1.98 -16.13 0.90
C ALA A 138 0.57 -15.53 0.99
N CYS A 139 0.23 -14.61 0.09
CA CYS A 139 -1.11 -14.03 0.00
C CYS A 139 -2.14 -15.04 -0.54
N ARG A 140 -1.80 -15.76 -1.61
CA ARG A 140 -2.65 -16.79 -2.25
C ARG A 140 -2.97 -17.93 -1.29
N GLU A 141 -2.01 -18.39 -0.49
CA GLU A 141 -2.18 -19.42 0.55
C GLU A 141 -3.32 -19.08 1.52
N ALA A 142 -3.59 -17.79 1.75
CA ALA A 142 -4.60 -17.31 2.71
C ALA A 142 -5.77 -16.54 2.08
N GLY A 143 -5.85 -16.46 0.75
CA GLY A 143 -6.87 -15.68 0.04
C GLY A 143 -6.78 -14.16 0.27
N ALA A 144 -5.60 -13.64 0.60
CA ALA A 144 -5.35 -12.21 0.72
C ALA A 144 -4.99 -11.58 -0.64
N LEU A 145 -5.27 -10.29 -0.80
CA LEU A 145 -4.85 -9.51 -1.97
C LEU A 145 -3.36 -9.18 -1.87
N SER A 146 -2.68 -9.15 -3.03
CA SER A 146 -1.29 -8.74 -3.14
C SER A 146 -1.20 -7.56 -4.09
N LYS A 147 -0.71 -6.42 -3.57
CA LYS A 147 -0.40 -5.21 -4.31
C LYS A 147 1.12 -5.01 -4.34
N VAL A 148 1.62 -4.46 -5.44
CA VAL A 148 3.05 -4.29 -5.68
C VAL A 148 3.36 -2.82 -5.93
N ILE A 149 4.05 -2.20 -4.98
CA ILE A 149 4.59 -0.85 -5.06
C ILE A 149 5.89 -0.93 -5.86
N ILE A 150 5.87 -0.33 -7.06
CA ILE A 150 7.02 -0.30 -7.97
C ILE A 150 7.99 0.84 -7.72
N GLU A 151 7.63 1.81 -6.86
CA GLU A 151 8.40 3.04 -6.63
C GLU A 151 8.76 3.77 -7.93
N ALA A 152 7.72 4.14 -8.70
CA ALA A 152 7.87 4.72 -10.04
C ALA A 152 8.80 5.94 -10.10
N ALA A 153 8.92 6.71 -9.01
CA ALA A 153 9.83 7.85 -8.91
C ALA A 153 11.32 7.49 -9.12
N PHE A 154 11.72 6.23 -8.93
CA PHE A 154 13.08 5.75 -9.16
C PHE A 154 13.27 5.06 -10.52
N LEU A 155 12.21 4.88 -11.30
CA LEU A 155 12.18 4.13 -12.55
C LEU A 155 12.10 5.06 -13.76
N THR A 156 12.57 4.55 -14.90
CA THR A 156 12.38 5.15 -16.21
C THR A 156 11.38 4.30 -17.02
N ASP A 157 10.86 4.88 -18.11
CA ASP A 157 10.07 4.16 -19.11
C ASP A 157 10.87 3.01 -19.77
#